data_AF-A0A961TUG6-F1
#
_entry.id   AF-A0A961TUG6-F1
#
_cell.length_a   1.000
_cell.length_b   1.000
_cell.length_c   1.000
_cell.angle_alpha   90.00
_cell.angle_beta   90.00
_cell.angle_gamma   90.00
#
_symmetry.space_group_name_H-M   'P 1'
#
loop_
_entity.id
_entity.type
_entity.pdbx_description
1 polymer ?
#
loop_
_entity_poly.entity_id
_entity_poly.type
_entity_poly.pdbx_seq_one_letter_code
_entity_poly.pdbx_strand_id
1 'polypeptide(L)'
;MNADLHELKEMHTYKRPYGSQSEAEYIARFLLPLGLTRDPFGNLYKVIGDKPVTMWSSHTDSVHHNAGRQNVVIDGKMLKLHKKSNASCLGADDAAGNWIMMQMIRAGVPGLYIFHYAEEVGAVGSSDIAAKAPDFVKGITSAIAFDRKGYDSIITHQGGRTASDAFAASLGLQLEGYKADDKGIFTDTRSYKSLIPECTNLSVGYFNAHSSKEVLDFEHLFKLRDMMLAIDQTKFVIERDPKQVATFTGSNRTSAPKTLADFLWTYPDDAATVLEMMGVPVADFGALVLEARDRRWDAAREKKRAKNAKQGAPTLTDLFDGDDDDVVVDIRQSA
;
A
#
# COMPACT_ATOMS: atom_id res chain seq x y z
N MET A 1 1.81 33.46 -6.87
CA MET A 1 1.80 32.04 -6.44
C MET A 1 2.82 31.92 -5.33
N ASN A 2 2.47 31.35 -4.16
CA ASN A 2 3.43 31.13 -3.06
C ASN A 2 4.59 30.24 -3.54
N ALA A 3 5.79 30.40 -2.99
CA ALA A 3 6.99 29.64 -3.35
C ALA A 3 6.75 28.12 -3.23
N ASP A 4 6.07 27.68 -2.17
CA ASP A 4 5.66 26.29 -1.96
C ASP A 4 4.82 25.74 -3.12
N LEU A 5 3.83 26.50 -3.57
CA LEU A 5 2.95 26.07 -4.67
C LEU A 5 3.70 26.09 -6.01
N HIS A 6 4.66 27.00 -6.18
CA HIS A 6 5.52 27.00 -7.35
C HIS A 6 6.42 25.76 -7.39
N GLU A 7 7.09 25.43 -6.28
CA GLU A 7 7.91 24.22 -6.16
C GLU A 7 7.08 22.95 -6.39
N LEU A 8 5.94 22.83 -5.70
CA LEU A 8 5.03 21.70 -5.85
C LEU A 8 4.59 21.54 -7.32
N LYS A 9 4.18 22.64 -7.97
CA LYS A 9 3.82 22.61 -9.39
C LYS A 9 4.99 22.16 -10.26
N GLU A 10 6.20 22.68 -10.01
CA GLU A 10 7.40 22.30 -10.75
C GLU A 10 7.77 20.82 -10.56
N MET A 11 7.58 20.24 -9.37
CA MET A 11 7.78 18.81 -9.13
C MET A 11 6.88 17.95 -10.03
N HIS A 12 5.62 18.33 -10.20
CA HIS A 12 4.64 17.60 -11.02
C HIS A 12 4.82 17.79 -12.54
N THR A 13 5.75 18.64 -12.97
CA THR A 13 6.10 18.74 -14.41
C THR A 13 7.06 17.64 -14.86
N TYR A 14 7.56 16.78 -13.97
CA TYR A 14 8.39 15.62 -14.31
C TYR A 14 7.54 14.36 -14.45
N LYS A 15 7.75 13.62 -15.54
CA LYS A 15 7.26 12.25 -15.70
C LYS A 15 8.37 11.33 -15.19
N ARG A 16 8.10 10.49 -14.19
CA ARG A 16 9.15 9.75 -13.48
C ARG A 16 8.97 8.23 -13.60
N PRO A 17 8.97 7.62 -14.80
CA PRO A 17 9.07 6.17 -14.86
C PRO A 17 10.33 5.73 -14.13
N TYR A 18 10.24 4.60 -13.43
CA TYR A 18 11.37 3.96 -12.77
C TYR A 18 12.62 3.89 -13.66
N GLY A 19 13.76 4.30 -13.11
CA GLY A 19 15.07 4.24 -13.75
C GLY A 19 15.26 5.21 -14.92
N SER A 20 14.32 6.13 -15.15
CA SER A 20 14.36 7.04 -16.27
C SER A 20 15.27 8.25 -16.04
N GLN A 21 15.71 8.88 -17.13
CA GLN A 21 16.49 10.12 -17.05
C GLN A 21 15.72 11.24 -16.32
N SER A 22 14.41 11.37 -16.56
CA SER A 22 13.61 12.43 -15.92
C SER A 22 13.35 12.17 -14.43
N GLU A 23 13.33 10.91 -13.98
CA GLU A 23 13.39 10.59 -12.55
C GLU A 23 14.73 11.04 -11.94
N ALA A 24 15.86 10.72 -12.59
CA ALA A 24 17.18 11.15 -12.14
C ALA A 24 17.31 12.68 -12.08
N GLU A 25 16.77 13.40 -13.07
CA GLU A 25 16.74 14.88 -13.09
C GLU A 25 15.85 15.44 -11.96
N TYR A 26 14.71 14.81 -11.68
CA TYR A 26 13.83 15.16 -10.56
C TYR A 26 14.57 14.99 -9.22
N ILE A 27 15.21 13.84 -9.01
CA ILE A 27 16.02 13.54 -7.83
C ILE A 27 17.13 14.58 -7.67
N ALA A 28 17.88 14.86 -8.75
CA ALA A 28 18.99 15.80 -8.71
C ALA A 28 18.55 17.22 -8.38
N ARG A 29 17.38 17.65 -8.87
CA ARG A 29 16.86 19.00 -8.66
C ARG A 29 16.26 19.20 -7.27
N PHE A 30 15.49 18.25 -6.76
CA PHE A 30 14.67 18.46 -5.56
C PHE A 30 15.18 17.72 -4.34
N LEU A 31 15.70 16.49 -4.50
CA LEU A 31 16.02 15.61 -3.39
C LEU A 31 17.49 15.70 -2.98
N LEU A 32 18.44 15.64 -3.92
CA LEU A 32 19.87 15.72 -3.60
C LEU A 32 20.29 17.02 -2.86
N PRO A 33 19.73 18.21 -3.14
CA PRO A 33 20.06 19.43 -2.41
C PRO A 33 19.73 19.38 -0.91
N LEU A 34 18.93 18.41 -0.47
CA LEU A 34 18.64 18.18 0.94
C LEU A 34 19.78 17.45 1.68
N GLY A 35 20.84 17.06 0.97
CA GLY A 35 21.96 16.29 1.53
C GLY A 35 21.53 14.87 1.91
N LEU A 36 20.85 14.18 0.99
CA LEU A 36 20.50 12.77 1.11
C LEU A 36 21.70 11.88 0.72
N THR A 37 21.77 10.69 1.30
CA THR A 37 22.74 9.65 0.94
C THR A 37 22.02 8.56 0.14
N ARG A 38 22.69 7.97 -0.85
CA ARG A 38 22.15 6.82 -1.59
C ARG A 38 22.65 5.52 -0.97
N ASP A 39 21.75 4.60 -0.70
CA ASP A 39 22.10 3.26 -0.23
C ASP A 39 22.50 2.32 -1.40
N PRO A 40 22.99 1.10 -1.13
CA PRO A 40 23.34 0.14 -2.18
C PRO A 40 22.17 -0.38 -3.03
N PHE A 41 20.92 -0.18 -2.59
CA PHE A 41 19.70 -0.66 -3.26
C PHE A 41 19.03 0.43 -4.10
N GLY A 42 19.56 1.65 -4.06
CA GLY A 42 19.11 2.77 -4.86
C GLY A 42 18.27 3.79 -4.10
N ASN A 43 17.84 3.48 -2.86
CA ASN A 43 17.04 4.40 -2.04
C ASN A 43 17.87 5.62 -1.64
N LEU A 44 17.21 6.75 -1.46
CA LEU A 44 17.82 7.96 -0.89
C LEU A 44 17.35 8.13 0.54
N TYR A 45 18.27 8.40 1.46
CA TYR A 45 17.92 8.53 2.86
C TYR A 45 18.63 9.67 3.58
N LYS A 46 18.06 10.09 4.71
CA LYS A 46 18.66 11.05 5.63
C LYS A 46 18.20 10.77 7.05
N VAL A 47 19.12 10.93 8.00
CA VAL A 47 18.82 10.85 9.44
C VAL A 47 18.81 12.27 10.00
N ILE A 48 17.73 12.61 10.72
CA ILE A 48 17.62 13.85 11.50
C ILE A 48 17.33 13.48 12.95
N GLY A 49 18.10 14.07 13.88
CA GLY A 49 18.04 13.75 15.32
C GLY A 49 18.99 12.62 15.71
N ASP A 50 19.14 12.40 17.03
CA ASP A 50 19.91 11.28 17.58
C ASP A 50 19.02 10.04 17.72
N LYS A 51 19.40 8.94 17.07
CA LYS A 51 18.70 7.64 17.08
C LYS A 51 17.17 7.78 16.96
N PRO A 52 16.66 8.32 15.84
CA PRO A 52 15.22 8.48 15.65
C PRO A 52 14.52 7.12 15.70
N VAL A 53 13.29 7.13 16.20
CA VAL A 53 12.42 5.94 16.30
C VAL A 53 11.32 5.91 15.24
N THR A 54 11.20 6.97 14.45
CA THR A 54 10.21 7.09 13.37
C THR A 54 10.92 7.14 12.01
N MET A 55 10.38 6.40 11.05
CA MET A 55 10.76 6.44 9.65
C MET A 55 9.66 7.11 8.83
N TRP A 56 10.06 8.04 7.97
CA TRP A 56 9.21 8.74 7.00
C TRP A 56 9.48 8.17 5.61
N SER A 57 8.41 7.79 4.90
CA SER A 57 8.50 7.04 3.65
C SER A 57 7.74 7.71 2.52
N SER A 58 8.37 7.75 1.35
CA SER A 58 7.79 8.11 0.04
C SER A 58 8.57 7.39 -1.06
N HIS A 59 8.14 7.45 -2.32
CA HIS A 59 8.87 6.87 -3.45
C HIS A 59 9.22 7.87 -4.57
N THR A 60 10.32 7.61 -5.27
CA THR A 60 10.85 8.56 -6.27
C THR A 60 10.30 8.37 -7.67
N ASP A 61 9.80 7.19 -7.98
CA ASP A 61 9.22 6.87 -9.28
C ASP A 61 7.73 7.24 -9.36
N SER A 62 7.09 6.84 -10.44
CA SER A 62 5.67 7.03 -10.74
C SER A 62 5.32 6.15 -11.94
N VAL A 63 4.04 5.77 -12.07
CA VAL A 63 3.53 4.96 -13.21
C VAL A 63 3.52 5.66 -14.59
N HIS A 64 4.31 6.71 -14.81
CA HIS A 64 4.39 7.36 -16.11
C HIS A 64 4.90 6.38 -17.17
N HIS A 65 4.19 6.25 -18.31
CA HIS A 65 4.63 5.34 -19.38
C HIS A 65 5.91 5.80 -20.08
N ASN A 66 6.15 7.11 -20.13
CA ASN A 66 7.25 7.71 -20.89
C ASN A 66 7.93 8.81 -20.09
N ALA A 67 9.26 8.83 -20.13
CA ALA A 67 10.10 9.86 -19.53
C ALA A 67 9.86 11.27 -20.12
N GLY A 68 10.39 12.29 -19.45
CA GLY A 68 10.41 13.69 -19.88
C GLY A 68 9.53 14.60 -19.03
N ARG A 69 9.08 15.71 -19.64
CA ARG A 69 8.33 16.77 -18.97
C ARG A 69 6.86 16.77 -19.38
N GLN A 70 6.00 17.33 -18.54
CA GLN A 70 4.58 17.49 -18.79
C GLN A 70 4.05 18.86 -18.36
N ASN A 71 2.92 19.26 -18.96
CA ASN A 71 2.27 20.52 -18.64
C ASN A 71 1.18 20.29 -17.59
N VAL A 72 1.31 20.99 -16.47
CA VAL A 72 0.36 20.97 -15.36
C VAL A 72 -0.30 22.34 -15.18
N VAL A 73 -1.57 22.33 -14.77
CA VAL A 73 -2.37 23.52 -14.53
C VAL A 73 -2.99 23.47 -13.14
N ILE A 74 -3.32 24.65 -12.64
CA ILE A 74 -4.09 24.82 -11.42
C ILE A 74 -5.50 25.23 -11.81
N ASP A 75 -6.49 24.57 -11.21
CA ASP A 75 -7.91 24.87 -11.34
C ASP A 75 -8.54 24.89 -9.94
N GLY A 76 -8.82 26.09 -9.43
CA GLY A 76 -9.15 26.29 -8.02
C GLY A 76 -8.02 25.76 -7.11
N LYS A 77 -8.36 24.85 -6.20
CA LYS A 77 -7.44 24.16 -5.30
C LYS A 77 -6.78 22.91 -5.88
N MET A 78 -7.07 22.56 -7.13
CA MET A 78 -6.59 21.33 -7.76
C MET A 78 -5.41 21.59 -8.69
N LEU A 79 -4.31 20.87 -8.48
CA LEU A 79 -3.25 20.68 -9.47
C LEU A 79 -3.60 19.47 -10.33
N LYS A 80 -3.51 19.61 -11.66
CA LYS A 80 -3.86 18.55 -12.61
C LYS A 80 -3.15 18.70 -13.94
N LEU A 81 -3.24 17.66 -14.77
CA LEU A 81 -2.75 17.72 -16.14
C LEU A 81 -3.48 18.79 -16.96
N HIS A 82 -2.74 19.50 -17.81
CA HIS A 82 -3.35 20.32 -18.85
C HIS A 82 -4.20 19.44 -19.76
N LYS A 83 -5.35 19.93 -20.25
CA LYS A 83 -6.30 19.16 -21.09
C LYS A 83 -5.68 18.58 -22.38
N LYS A 84 -4.58 19.16 -22.85
CA LYS A 84 -3.81 18.70 -24.02
C LYS A 84 -2.59 17.83 -23.68
N SER A 85 -2.39 17.50 -22.40
CA SER A 85 -1.32 16.60 -21.97
C SER A 85 -1.61 15.20 -22.49
N ASN A 86 -0.58 14.50 -22.94
CA ASN A 86 -0.62 13.09 -23.33
C ASN A 86 0.00 12.17 -22.26
N ALA A 87 0.27 12.70 -21.06
CA ALA A 87 0.79 11.91 -19.95
C ALA A 87 -0.24 10.92 -19.41
N SER A 88 0.24 9.76 -18.96
CA SER A 88 -0.61 8.69 -18.41
C SER A 88 -1.13 9.00 -17.01
N CYS A 89 -0.44 9.86 -16.25
CA CYS A 89 -0.81 10.30 -14.91
C CYS A 89 -0.25 11.69 -14.62
N LEU A 90 -0.64 12.29 -13.48
CA LEU A 90 -0.04 13.52 -12.95
C LEU A 90 1.28 13.21 -12.21
N GLY A 91 1.36 12.03 -11.59
CA GLY A 91 2.46 11.60 -10.73
C GLY A 91 2.43 12.27 -9.36
N ALA A 92 1.23 12.59 -8.85
CA ALA A 92 1.08 13.04 -7.47
C ALA A 92 1.37 11.90 -6.50
N ASP A 93 1.07 10.68 -6.91
CA ASP A 93 1.71 9.44 -6.49
C ASP A 93 3.14 9.31 -7.11
N ASP A 94 4.24 9.49 -6.38
CA ASP A 94 4.32 10.04 -5.01
C ASP A 94 5.10 11.38 -4.91
N ALA A 95 4.90 12.29 -5.86
CA ALA A 95 5.49 13.62 -5.76
C ALA A 95 4.91 14.43 -4.59
N ALA A 96 3.68 14.12 -4.15
CA ALA A 96 3.03 14.74 -3.02
C ALA A 96 3.70 14.34 -1.68
N GLY A 97 3.95 13.05 -1.45
CA GLY A 97 4.68 12.56 -0.28
C GLY A 97 6.13 13.02 -0.26
N ASN A 98 6.80 13.00 -1.42
CA ASN A 98 8.14 13.57 -1.56
C ASN A 98 8.18 15.03 -1.08
N TRP A 99 7.21 15.83 -1.50
CA TRP A 99 7.16 17.24 -1.10
C TRP A 99 6.92 17.41 0.41
N ILE A 100 6.03 16.63 1.04
CA ILE A 100 5.85 16.66 2.51
C ILE A 100 7.17 16.36 3.21
N MET A 101 7.86 15.29 2.83
CA MET A 101 9.15 14.90 3.43
C MET A 101 10.22 15.97 3.21
N MET A 102 10.25 16.63 2.04
CA MET A 102 11.13 17.78 1.80
C MET A 102 10.89 18.91 2.83
N GLN A 103 9.64 19.27 3.08
CA GLN A 103 9.29 20.32 4.03
C GLN A 103 9.65 19.91 5.47
N MET A 104 9.41 18.67 5.86
CA MET A 104 9.78 18.13 7.18
C MET A 104 11.29 18.13 7.40
N ILE A 105 12.08 17.74 6.38
CA ILE A 105 13.55 17.80 6.41
C ILE A 105 14.03 19.23 6.61
N ARG A 106 13.46 20.20 5.87
CA ARG A 106 13.81 21.62 5.96
C ARG A 106 13.47 22.21 7.33
N ALA A 107 12.40 21.73 7.96
CA ALA A 107 12.02 22.11 9.32
C ALA A 107 12.80 21.37 10.42
N GLY A 108 13.62 20.37 10.06
CA GLY A 108 14.40 19.60 11.03
C GLY A 108 13.57 18.63 11.87
N VAL A 109 12.42 18.16 11.37
CA VAL A 109 11.62 17.15 12.08
C VAL A 109 12.45 15.86 12.24
N PRO A 110 12.62 15.31 13.45
CA PRO A 110 13.40 14.10 13.66
C PRO A 110 12.86 12.90 12.87
N GLY A 111 13.74 12.02 12.40
CA GLY A 111 13.33 10.81 11.70
C GLY A 111 14.42 10.20 10.83
N LEU A 112 14.21 8.95 10.47
CA LEU A 112 14.85 8.31 9.31
C LEU A 112 13.98 8.56 8.08
N TYR A 113 14.43 9.41 7.17
CA TYR A 113 13.74 9.69 5.92
C TYR A 113 14.25 8.72 4.86
N ILE A 114 13.36 8.01 4.18
CA ILE A 114 13.68 7.16 3.04
C ILE A 114 12.76 7.49 1.86
N PHE A 115 13.37 7.94 0.77
CA PHE A 115 12.75 8.05 -0.54
C PHE A 115 13.10 6.75 -1.28
N HIS A 116 12.13 5.85 -1.34
CA HIS A 116 12.31 4.51 -1.85
C HIS A 116 12.45 4.50 -3.37
N TYR A 117 13.25 3.53 -3.82
CA TYR A 117 13.49 3.26 -5.21
C TYR A 117 12.54 2.17 -5.71
N ALA A 118 11.86 2.42 -6.83
CA ALA A 118 11.14 1.39 -7.59
C ALA A 118 9.89 0.83 -6.88
N GLU A 119 9.09 1.70 -6.26
CA GLU A 119 7.84 1.27 -5.62
C GLU A 119 6.87 0.70 -6.67
N GLU A 120 6.69 1.46 -7.76
CA GLU A 120 5.67 1.23 -8.79
C GLU A 120 5.98 0.01 -9.68
N VAL A 121 7.16 -0.58 -9.51
CA VAL A 121 7.59 -1.82 -10.19
C VAL A 121 7.86 -2.96 -9.20
N GLY A 122 7.29 -2.87 -7.99
CA GLY A 122 7.27 -3.94 -7.01
C GLY A 122 8.06 -3.68 -5.73
N ALA A 123 8.23 -2.41 -5.33
CA ALA A 123 8.88 -2.01 -4.09
C ALA A 123 10.26 -2.63 -3.89
N VAL A 124 11.08 -2.56 -4.94
CA VAL A 124 12.42 -3.18 -4.96
C VAL A 124 13.28 -2.61 -3.85
N GLY A 125 13.30 -1.29 -3.70
CA GLY A 125 14.14 -0.59 -2.73
C GLY A 125 13.83 -0.96 -1.28
N SER A 126 12.55 -0.94 -0.87
CA SER A 126 12.16 -1.30 0.49
C SER A 126 12.27 -2.80 0.76
N SER A 127 11.94 -3.64 -0.21
CA SER A 127 12.09 -5.10 -0.12
C SER A 127 13.56 -5.49 0.07
N ASP A 128 14.47 -4.83 -0.64
CA ASP A 128 15.90 -5.09 -0.54
C ASP A 128 16.47 -4.65 0.81
N ILE A 129 16.07 -3.48 1.35
CA ILE A 129 16.42 -3.11 2.72
C ILE A 129 15.94 -4.19 3.70
N ALA A 130 14.67 -4.57 3.64
CA ALA A 130 14.09 -5.52 4.58
C ALA A 130 14.76 -6.91 4.54
N ALA A 131 15.10 -7.39 3.34
CA ALA A 131 15.68 -8.72 3.15
C ALA A 131 17.20 -8.76 3.37
N LYS A 132 17.92 -7.73 2.92
CA LYS A 132 19.40 -7.77 2.81
C LYS A 132 20.10 -6.87 3.83
N ALA A 133 19.42 -5.84 4.35
CA ALA A 133 19.97 -4.92 5.34
C ALA A 133 18.96 -4.57 6.46
N PRO A 134 18.35 -5.56 7.16
CA PRO A 134 17.33 -5.29 8.16
C PRO A 134 17.84 -4.45 9.34
N ASP A 135 19.15 -4.46 9.62
CA ASP A 135 19.77 -3.60 10.62
C ASP A 135 19.67 -2.10 10.28
N PHE A 136 19.43 -1.74 9.03
CA PHE A 136 19.27 -0.36 8.58
C PHE A 136 18.07 0.34 9.24
N VAL A 137 17.00 -0.41 9.52
CA VAL A 137 15.78 0.08 10.19
C VAL A 137 15.73 -0.33 11.67
N LYS A 138 16.84 -0.80 12.23
CA LYS A 138 16.91 -1.23 13.64
C LYS A 138 16.66 -0.07 14.58
N GLY A 139 15.73 -0.28 15.53
CA GLY A 139 15.35 0.74 16.51
C GLY A 139 14.21 1.65 16.03
N ILE A 140 13.80 1.56 14.77
CA ILE A 140 12.58 2.18 14.29
C ILE A 140 11.37 1.44 14.85
N THR A 141 10.46 2.17 15.50
CA THR A 141 9.22 1.66 16.06
C THR A 141 8.02 2.00 15.21
N SER A 142 8.09 3.07 14.41
CA SER A 142 7.02 3.49 13.50
C SER A 142 7.54 3.89 12.12
N ALA A 143 6.82 3.50 11.07
CA ALA A 143 7.09 3.77 9.68
C ALA A 143 5.82 4.33 9.02
N ILE A 144 5.88 5.58 8.58
CA ILE A 144 4.73 6.33 8.07
C ILE A 144 5.00 6.70 6.61
N ALA A 145 4.24 6.10 5.68
CA ALA A 145 4.24 6.48 4.27
C ALA A 145 3.30 7.66 4.00
N PHE A 146 3.67 8.50 3.04
CA PHE A 146 2.86 9.61 2.53
C PHE A 146 2.33 9.31 1.13
N ASP A 147 1.72 8.13 0.95
CA ASP A 147 1.48 7.52 -0.36
C ASP A 147 0.07 6.92 -0.45
N ARG A 148 -0.94 7.67 -0.02
CA ARG A 148 -2.33 7.22 -0.13
C ARG A 148 -3.20 8.30 -0.73
N LYS A 149 -4.04 7.91 -1.69
CA LYS A 149 -5.11 8.77 -2.20
C LYS A 149 -6.13 9.12 -1.10
N GLY A 150 -6.92 10.16 -1.32
CA GLY A 150 -7.97 10.56 -0.37
C GLY A 150 -7.51 11.63 0.61
N TYR A 151 -8.32 11.88 1.63
CA TYR A 151 -8.11 12.98 2.56
C TYR A 151 -7.76 12.54 3.98
N ASP A 152 -8.20 11.37 4.43
CA ASP A 152 -8.35 11.11 5.87
C ASP A 152 -7.92 9.71 6.32
N SER A 153 -7.36 8.86 5.45
CA SER A 153 -6.97 7.51 5.84
C SER A 153 -5.66 7.49 6.62
N ILE A 154 -5.66 6.80 7.77
CA ILE A 154 -4.48 6.26 8.46
C ILE A 154 -4.54 4.74 8.32
N ILE A 155 -3.74 4.19 7.42
CA ILE A 155 -3.84 2.79 7.05
C ILE A 155 -3.35 1.87 8.17
N THR A 156 -4.21 0.97 8.66
CA THR A 156 -3.85 -0.04 9.68
C THR A 156 -3.54 -1.41 9.06
N HIS A 157 -3.99 -1.63 7.83
CA HIS A 157 -3.81 -2.89 7.11
C HIS A 157 -3.30 -2.63 5.70
N GLN A 158 -2.26 -3.36 5.30
CA GLN A 158 -1.68 -3.33 3.96
C GLN A 158 -1.64 -4.78 3.47
N GLY A 159 -2.79 -5.29 3.03
CA GLY A 159 -3.00 -6.71 2.74
C GLY A 159 -2.78 -7.59 3.98
N GLY A 160 -3.21 -7.10 5.15
CA GLY A 160 -2.98 -7.67 6.48
C GLY A 160 -2.54 -6.62 7.49
N ARG A 161 -2.67 -6.89 8.80
CA ARG A 161 -2.39 -5.89 9.85
C ARG A 161 -0.92 -5.47 9.85
N THR A 162 -0.68 -4.16 9.73
CA THR A 162 0.66 -3.56 9.75
C THR A 162 0.81 -2.45 10.77
N ALA A 163 -0.30 -1.86 11.22
CA ALA A 163 -0.33 -0.98 12.38
C ALA A 163 -1.50 -1.33 13.33
N SER A 164 -1.36 -0.98 14.60
CA SER A 164 -2.40 -1.10 15.62
C SER A 164 -3.42 0.03 15.48
N ASP A 165 -4.65 -0.23 15.93
CA ASP A 165 -5.69 0.80 15.93
C ASP A 165 -5.37 1.89 16.98
N ALA A 166 -4.64 1.54 18.04
CA ALA A 166 -4.14 2.48 19.03
C ALA A 166 -3.09 3.43 18.46
N PHE A 167 -2.14 2.92 17.64
CA PHE A 167 -1.21 3.78 16.90
C PHE A 167 -1.97 4.75 15.99
N ALA A 168 -2.90 4.23 15.17
CA ALA A 168 -3.69 5.06 14.27
C ALA A 168 -4.52 6.12 15.01
N ALA A 169 -5.11 5.78 16.16
CA ALA A 169 -5.82 6.73 17.01
C ALA A 169 -4.87 7.81 17.56
N SER A 170 -3.70 7.43 18.07
CA SER A 170 -2.71 8.38 18.62
C SER A 170 -2.16 9.34 17.57
N LEU A 171 -2.01 8.88 16.33
CA LEU A 171 -1.62 9.70 15.19
C LEU A 171 -2.78 10.60 14.74
N GLY A 172 -4.01 10.07 14.67
CA GLY A 172 -5.21 10.83 14.30
C GLY A 172 -5.55 11.96 15.27
N LEU A 173 -5.20 11.85 16.55
CA LEU A 173 -5.30 12.96 17.52
C LEU A 173 -4.42 14.17 17.17
N GLN A 174 -3.39 13.97 16.34
CA GLN A 174 -2.49 15.02 15.87
C GLN A 174 -2.79 15.47 14.43
N LEU A 175 -3.56 14.68 13.68
CA LEU A 175 -3.93 14.91 12.29
C LEU A 175 -5.44 15.13 12.19
N GLU A 176 -5.88 16.38 12.32
CA GLU A 176 -7.30 16.73 12.30
C GLU A 176 -8.02 16.14 11.07
N GLY A 177 -9.08 15.39 11.34
CA GLY A 177 -9.91 14.76 10.31
C GLY A 177 -9.45 13.38 9.85
N TYR A 178 -8.26 12.91 10.23
CA TYR A 178 -7.76 11.59 9.87
C TYR A 178 -8.31 10.49 10.80
N LYS A 179 -8.51 9.29 10.26
CA LYS A 179 -9.07 8.13 10.96
C LYS A 179 -8.43 6.83 10.49
N ALA A 180 -8.49 5.81 11.35
CA ALA A 180 -8.03 4.46 10.98
C ALA A 180 -8.81 3.92 9.77
N ASP A 181 -8.08 3.31 8.83
CA ASP A 181 -8.60 2.69 7.61
C ASP A 181 -7.92 1.34 7.37
N ASP A 182 -8.70 0.27 7.27
CA ASP A 182 -8.22 -1.10 7.06
C ASP A 182 -8.18 -1.52 5.58
N LYS A 183 -8.45 -0.59 4.65
CA LYS A 183 -8.55 -0.85 3.20
C LYS A 183 -7.27 -0.55 2.43
N GLY A 184 -6.12 -0.69 3.07
CA GLY A 184 -4.83 -0.62 2.40
C GLY A 184 -4.41 -1.97 1.84
N ILE A 185 -3.71 -1.93 0.71
CA ILE A 185 -3.25 -3.14 0.00
C ILE A 185 -1.74 -3.25 0.13
N PHE A 186 -1.03 -2.19 -0.26
CA PHE A 186 0.42 -2.16 -0.28
C PHE A 186 0.92 -0.70 -0.31
N THR A 187 2.12 -0.51 0.24
CA THR A 187 3.09 0.59 0.00
C THR A 187 4.43 0.08 0.57
N ASP A 188 5.53 0.81 0.36
CA ASP A 188 6.86 0.42 0.85
C ASP A 188 6.93 0.03 2.33
N THR A 189 6.16 0.70 3.22
CA THR A 189 6.20 0.41 4.66
C THR A 189 5.74 -1.01 4.99
N ARG A 190 4.94 -1.65 4.12
CA ARG A 190 4.54 -3.05 4.27
C ARG A 190 5.74 -3.99 4.27
N SER A 191 6.79 -3.69 3.50
CA SER A 191 8.02 -4.49 3.41
C SER A 191 8.69 -4.65 4.79
N TYR A 192 8.49 -3.69 5.68
CA TYR A 192 9.07 -3.67 7.02
C TYR A 192 8.16 -4.25 8.12
N LYS A 193 6.98 -4.79 7.79
CA LYS A 193 5.99 -5.22 8.82
C LYS A 193 6.50 -6.28 9.81
N SER A 194 7.52 -7.04 9.46
CA SER A 194 8.15 -8.04 10.34
C SER A 194 9.32 -7.46 11.16
N LEU A 195 9.71 -6.22 10.88
CA LEU A 195 10.86 -5.53 11.47
C LEU A 195 10.43 -4.35 12.35
N ILE A 196 9.42 -3.59 11.90
CA ILE A 196 8.94 -2.37 12.55
C ILE A 196 7.53 -2.62 13.11
N PRO A 197 7.28 -2.34 14.41
CA PRO A 197 5.98 -2.43 15.05
C PRO A 197 4.85 -1.74 14.28
N GLU A 198 4.95 -0.45 13.98
CA GLU A 198 3.84 0.29 13.39
C GLU A 198 4.17 0.73 11.96
N CYS A 199 3.61 0.07 10.95
CA CYS A 199 3.76 0.43 9.55
C CYS A 199 2.41 0.92 8.99
N THR A 200 2.33 2.20 8.63
CA THR A 200 1.12 2.84 8.13
C THR A 200 1.37 3.59 6.81
N ASN A 201 0.29 4.11 6.24
CA ASN A 201 0.26 4.98 5.07
C ASN A 201 -0.82 6.04 5.27
N LEU A 202 -0.53 7.29 4.91
CA LEU A 202 -1.39 8.45 5.13
C LEU A 202 -1.93 8.99 3.82
N SER A 203 -3.24 9.28 3.79
CA SER A 203 -3.85 10.02 2.70
C SER A 203 -3.16 11.38 2.52
N VAL A 204 -2.81 11.78 1.29
CA VAL A 204 -2.11 13.06 1.03
C VAL A 204 -2.86 14.01 0.10
N GLY A 205 -4.10 13.70 -0.28
CA GLY A 205 -4.97 14.60 -1.04
C GLY A 205 -4.89 14.46 -2.56
N TYR A 206 -4.27 13.41 -3.09
CA TYR A 206 -4.43 13.05 -4.50
C TYR A 206 -5.62 12.10 -4.72
N PHE A 207 -6.16 12.10 -5.94
CA PHE A 207 -7.32 11.30 -6.36
C PHE A 207 -7.13 10.77 -7.77
N ASN A 208 -7.91 9.74 -8.14
CA ASN A 208 -7.84 9.08 -9.44
C ASN A 208 -6.40 8.64 -9.78
N ALA A 209 -5.73 8.06 -8.79
CA ALA A 209 -4.36 7.55 -8.89
C ALA A 209 -4.15 6.75 -10.17
N HIS A 210 -2.93 6.82 -10.71
CA HIS A 210 -2.49 6.04 -11.87
C HIS A 210 -3.31 6.27 -13.14
N SER A 211 -3.90 7.46 -13.28
CA SER A 211 -4.71 7.79 -14.45
C SER A 211 -4.47 9.21 -14.94
N SER A 212 -4.80 9.48 -16.21
CA SER A 212 -4.71 10.83 -16.78
C SER A 212 -5.69 11.84 -16.17
N LYS A 213 -6.58 11.36 -15.28
CA LYS A 213 -7.51 12.16 -14.48
C LYS A 213 -7.02 12.39 -13.05
N GLU A 214 -5.78 11.98 -12.75
CA GLU A 214 -5.16 12.23 -11.46
C GLU A 214 -5.11 13.72 -11.16
N VAL A 215 -5.50 14.06 -9.93
CA VAL A 215 -5.52 15.43 -9.41
C VAL A 215 -4.97 15.44 -8.00
N LEU A 216 -4.39 16.57 -7.60
CA LEU A 216 -3.88 16.80 -6.26
C LEU A 216 -4.52 18.07 -5.68
N ASP A 217 -5.15 17.94 -4.51
CA ASP A 217 -5.61 19.08 -3.72
C ASP A 217 -4.42 19.66 -2.93
N PHE A 218 -3.82 20.73 -3.44
CA PHE A 218 -2.63 21.30 -2.81
C PHE A 218 -2.96 22.05 -1.51
N GLU A 219 -4.21 22.49 -1.30
CA GLU A 219 -4.61 23.11 -0.05
C GLU A 219 -4.70 22.07 1.08
N HIS A 220 -5.22 20.87 0.77
CA HIS A 220 -5.18 19.74 1.69
C HIS A 220 -3.74 19.33 2.01
N LEU A 221 -2.89 19.22 0.98
CA LEU A 221 -1.48 18.85 1.16
C LEU A 221 -0.75 19.84 2.08
N PHE A 222 -1.02 21.14 1.94
CA PHE A 222 -0.44 22.19 2.77
C PHE A 222 -0.89 22.09 4.23
N LYS A 223 -2.17 21.80 4.47
CA LYS A 223 -2.69 21.54 5.83
C LYS A 223 -2.02 20.30 6.45
N LEU A 224 -1.90 19.21 5.68
CA LEU A 224 -1.20 18.02 6.15
C LEU A 224 0.25 18.34 6.50
N ARG A 225 0.98 19.03 5.62
CA ARG A 225 2.34 19.51 5.92
C ARG A 225 2.38 20.26 7.24
N ASP A 226 1.50 21.24 7.47
CA ASP A 226 1.54 22.05 8.70
C ASP A 226 1.36 21.20 9.96
N MET A 227 0.48 20.19 9.92
CA MET A 227 0.34 19.22 11.00
C MET A 227 1.59 18.33 11.16
N MET A 228 2.19 17.89 10.05
CA MET A 228 3.41 17.09 10.08
C MET A 228 4.64 17.86 10.57
N LEU A 229 4.71 19.17 10.35
CA LEU A 229 5.77 20.03 10.92
C LEU A 229 5.64 20.16 12.45
N ALA A 230 4.41 20.06 12.97
CA ALA A 230 4.11 20.15 14.39
C ALA A 230 3.99 18.78 15.09
N ILE A 231 4.29 17.69 14.38
CA ILE A 231 4.06 16.32 14.88
C ILE A 231 4.90 16.00 16.13
N ASP A 232 4.26 15.45 17.15
CA ASP A 232 4.89 14.99 18.38
C ASP A 232 4.94 13.46 18.41
N GLN A 233 6.09 12.91 18.00
CA GLN A 233 6.32 11.48 17.89
C GLN A 233 6.31 10.77 19.26
N THR A 234 6.49 11.50 20.36
CA THR A 234 6.48 10.91 21.71
C THR A 234 5.09 10.48 22.15
N LYS A 235 4.05 10.97 21.46
CA LYS A 235 2.65 10.59 21.70
C LYS A 235 2.20 9.36 20.92
N PHE A 236 3.04 8.82 20.03
CA PHE A 236 2.69 7.62 19.28
C PHE A 236 2.57 6.42 20.22
N VAL A 237 1.44 5.73 20.11
CA VAL A 237 1.21 4.47 20.82
C VAL A 237 1.77 3.34 19.98
N ILE A 238 2.75 2.61 20.52
CA ILE A 238 3.40 1.47 19.86
C ILE A 238 2.95 0.20 20.55
N GLU A 239 2.10 -0.59 19.90
CA GLU A 239 1.47 -1.77 20.52
C GLU A 239 1.60 -3.05 19.68
N ARG A 240 1.70 -2.93 18.35
CA ARG A 240 1.78 -4.12 17.50
C ARG A 240 3.14 -4.79 17.68
N ASP A 241 3.15 -6.08 18.03
CA ASP A 241 4.38 -6.88 17.99
C ASP A 241 4.65 -7.33 16.53
N PRO A 242 5.75 -6.89 15.88
CA PRO A 242 6.07 -7.26 14.52
C PRO A 242 6.46 -8.74 14.37
N LYS A 243 6.81 -9.42 15.48
CA LYS A 243 7.17 -10.84 15.52
C LYS A 243 5.98 -11.73 15.86
N GLN A 244 4.88 -11.16 16.35
CA GLN A 244 3.69 -11.93 16.64
C GLN A 244 3.06 -12.38 15.31
N VAL A 245 3.26 -13.66 15.01
CA VAL A 245 2.50 -14.33 13.96
C VAL A 245 1.05 -14.38 14.45
N ALA A 246 0.10 -13.91 13.63
CA ALA A 246 -1.32 -13.97 13.96
C ALA A 246 -1.68 -15.40 14.41
N THR A 247 -1.94 -15.58 15.71
CA THR A 247 -2.48 -16.82 16.23
C THR A 247 -3.91 -16.91 15.76
N PHE A 248 -4.15 -17.69 14.71
CA PHE A 248 -5.50 -18.11 14.33
C PHE A 248 -6.12 -18.91 15.48
N THR A 249 -6.79 -18.21 16.39
CA THR A 249 -7.70 -18.82 17.37
C THR A 249 -9.10 -18.80 16.75
N GLY A 250 -9.37 -19.79 15.89
CA GLY A 250 -10.66 -19.97 15.25
C GLY A 250 -10.59 -20.97 14.10
N SER A 251 -10.92 -22.23 14.40
CA SER A 251 -11.23 -23.37 13.52
C SER A 251 -10.32 -23.70 12.31
N ASN A 252 -9.68 -24.87 12.43
CA ASN A 252 -9.01 -25.64 11.37
C ASN A 252 -7.91 -24.94 10.56
N ARG A 253 -6.70 -25.08 11.11
CA ARG A 253 -5.42 -24.96 10.40
C ARG A 253 -5.47 -25.67 9.03
N THR A 254 -5.22 -24.92 7.97
CA THR A 254 -4.35 -25.41 6.90
C THR A 254 -3.21 -24.40 6.73
N SER A 255 -2.00 -24.93 6.61
CA SER A 255 -0.72 -24.20 6.64
C SER A 255 -0.68 -22.98 5.72
N ALA A 256 0.14 -21.97 6.08
CA ALA A 256 0.49 -20.86 5.21
C ALA A 256 0.76 -21.32 3.77
N PRO A 257 0.25 -20.59 2.75
CA PRO A 257 0.35 -21.01 1.36
C PRO A 257 1.83 -21.14 0.96
N LYS A 258 2.22 -22.34 0.53
CA LYS A 258 3.63 -22.64 0.17
C LYS A 258 3.92 -22.33 -1.28
N THR A 259 2.87 -22.10 -2.07
CA THR A 259 2.95 -21.86 -3.51
C THR A 259 2.06 -20.67 -3.88
N LEU A 260 2.34 -20.06 -5.03
CA LEU A 260 1.46 -19.03 -5.60
C LEU A 260 0.03 -19.57 -5.76
N ALA A 261 -0.13 -20.81 -6.20
CA ALA A 261 -1.44 -21.47 -6.29
C ALA A 261 -2.19 -21.53 -4.95
N ASP A 262 -1.49 -21.80 -3.84
CA ASP A 262 -2.11 -21.80 -2.51
C ASP A 262 -2.48 -20.37 -2.07
N PHE A 263 -1.65 -19.38 -2.38
CA PHE A 263 -1.92 -17.98 -2.03
C PHE A 263 -3.16 -17.46 -2.77
N LEU A 264 -3.25 -17.71 -4.08
CA LEU A 264 -4.40 -17.37 -4.92
C LEU A 264 -5.69 -18.03 -4.43
N TRP A 265 -5.59 -19.25 -3.88
CA TRP A 265 -6.72 -20.01 -3.38
C TRP A 265 -7.18 -19.54 -2.00
N THR A 266 -6.24 -19.26 -1.10
CA THR A 266 -6.54 -18.86 0.28
C THR A 266 -6.93 -17.40 0.39
N TYR A 267 -6.40 -16.54 -0.48
CA TYR A 267 -6.60 -15.09 -0.45
C TYR A 267 -6.95 -14.54 -1.85
N PRO A 268 -8.09 -14.95 -2.43
CA PRO A 268 -8.43 -14.64 -3.82
C PRO A 268 -8.59 -13.14 -4.09
N ASP A 269 -9.10 -12.35 -3.14
CA ASP A 269 -9.26 -10.91 -3.30
C ASP A 269 -7.92 -10.16 -3.24
N ASP A 270 -7.04 -10.53 -2.29
CA ASP A 270 -5.68 -9.99 -2.19
C ASP A 270 -4.85 -10.36 -3.41
N ALA A 271 -5.00 -11.59 -3.89
CA ALA A 271 -4.36 -12.08 -5.11
C ALA A 271 -4.82 -11.31 -6.36
N ALA A 272 -6.12 -11.13 -6.54
CA ALA A 272 -6.67 -10.37 -7.66
C ALA A 272 -6.16 -8.94 -7.68
N THR A 273 -6.06 -8.32 -6.50
CA THR A 273 -5.55 -6.96 -6.34
C THR A 273 -4.06 -6.86 -6.66
N VAL A 274 -3.23 -7.80 -6.18
CA VAL A 274 -1.80 -7.86 -6.52
C VAL A 274 -1.61 -8.02 -8.03
N LEU A 275 -2.43 -8.84 -8.69
CA LEU A 275 -2.35 -9.05 -10.13
C LEU A 275 -2.78 -7.80 -10.92
N GLU A 276 -3.79 -7.08 -10.47
CA GLU A 276 -4.21 -5.81 -11.06
C GLU A 276 -3.11 -4.75 -10.94
N MET A 277 -2.44 -4.67 -9.77
CA MET A 277 -1.28 -3.79 -9.56
C MET A 277 -0.08 -4.18 -10.43
N MET A 278 0.08 -5.47 -10.76
CA MET A 278 1.08 -5.94 -11.72
C MET A 278 0.66 -5.75 -13.19
N GLY A 279 -0.46 -5.08 -13.46
CA GLY A 279 -0.96 -4.79 -14.81
C GLY A 279 -1.59 -5.98 -15.52
N VAL A 280 -1.98 -7.04 -14.79
CA VAL A 280 -2.67 -8.21 -15.33
C VAL A 280 -4.19 -8.03 -15.17
N PRO A 281 -4.98 -7.99 -16.26
CA PRO A 281 -6.44 -7.85 -16.17
C PRO A 281 -7.10 -9.01 -15.41
N VAL A 282 -7.91 -8.69 -14.40
CA VAL A 282 -8.62 -9.67 -13.53
C VAL A 282 -9.44 -10.69 -14.33
N ALA A 283 -9.98 -10.28 -15.50
CA ALA A 283 -10.81 -11.12 -16.36
C ALA A 283 -10.06 -12.32 -16.96
N ASP A 284 -8.77 -12.17 -17.27
CA ASP A 284 -7.96 -13.25 -17.87
C ASP A 284 -7.54 -14.28 -16.82
N PHE A 285 -7.42 -13.84 -15.56
CA PHE A 285 -6.99 -14.67 -14.46
C PHE A 285 -8.14 -15.41 -13.76
N GLY A 286 -9.31 -14.78 -13.63
CA GLY A 286 -10.50 -15.38 -13.03
C GLY A 286 -10.93 -16.66 -13.75
N ALA A 287 -10.82 -16.71 -15.08
CA ALA A 287 -11.12 -17.90 -15.87
C ALA A 287 -10.13 -19.06 -15.59
N LEU A 288 -8.83 -18.75 -15.47
CA LEU A 288 -7.79 -19.75 -15.16
C LEU A 288 -7.93 -20.33 -13.75
N VAL A 289 -8.31 -19.51 -12.76
CA VAL A 289 -8.56 -19.97 -11.38
C VAL A 289 -9.81 -20.86 -11.32
N LEU A 290 -10.88 -20.50 -12.03
CA LEU A 290 -12.11 -21.31 -12.11
C LEU A 290 -11.86 -22.64 -12.83
N GLU A 291 -11.12 -22.65 -13.94
CA GLU A 291 -10.72 -23.89 -14.61
C GLU A 291 -9.84 -24.78 -13.73
N ALA A 292 -8.88 -24.20 -13.00
CA ALA A 292 -8.02 -24.94 -12.08
C ALA A 292 -8.83 -25.52 -10.89
N ARG A 293 -9.80 -24.77 -10.38
CA ARG A 293 -10.75 -25.22 -9.35
C ARG A 293 -11.56 -26.41 -9.83
N ASP A 294 -12.15 -26.30 -11.02
CA ASP A 294 -13.06 -27.31 -11.56
C ASP A 294 -12.30 -28.61 -11.88
N ARG A 295 -11.10 -28.52 -12.48
CA ARG A 295 -10.23 -29.69 -12.71
C ARG A 295 -9.83 -30.40 -11.41
N ARG A 296 -9.58 -29.67 -10.33
CA ARG A 296 -9.22 -30.25 -9.02
C ARG A 296 -10.43 -30.85 -8.31
N TRP A 297 -11.61 -30.25 -8.46
CA TRP A 297 -12.89 -30.79 -7.96
C TRP A 297 -13.30 -32.07 -8.69
N ASP A 298 -13.10 -32.13 -10.00
CA ASP A 298 -13.35 -33.33 -10.79
C ASP A 298 -12.40 -34.46 -10.39
N ALA A 299 -11.10 -34.17 -10.22
CA ALA A 299 -10.13 -35.15 -9.71
C ALA A 299 -10.47 -35.64 -8.29
N ALA A 300 -11.00 -34.77 -7.43
CA ALA A 300 -11.44 -35.15 -6.08
C ALA A 300 -12.72 -36.00 -6.10
N ARG A 301 -13.69 -35.66 -6.96
CA ARG A 301 -14.91 -36.45 -7.19
C ARG A 301 -14.61 -37.81 -7.78
N GLU A 302 -13.64 -37.89 -8.68
CA GLU A 302 -13.19 -39.14 -9.30
C GLU A 302 -12.47 -40.05 -8.29
N LYS A 303 -11.61 -39.48 -7.43
CA LYS A 303 -11.04 -40.20 -6.28
C LYS A 303 -12.09 -40.68 -5.29
N LYS A 304 -13.13 -39.88 -5.00
CA LYS A 304 -14.25 -40.26 -4.12
C LYS A 304 -15.11 -41.37 -4.75
N ARG A 305 -15.39 -41.30 -6.06
CA ARG A 305 -16.08 -42.36 -6.81
C ARG A 305 -15.27 -43.65 -6.84
N ALA A 306 -13.96 -43.58 -7.06
CA ALA A 306 -13.07 -44.74 -7.03
C ALA A 306 -12.94 -45.36 -5.63
N LYS A 307 -13.01 -44.55 -4.57
CA LYS A 307 -13.03 -45.02 -3.17
C LYS A 307 -14.36 -45.71 -2.83
N ASN A 308 -15.49 -45.13 -3.24
CA ASN A 308 -16.82 -45.71 -3.03
C ASN A 308 -17.03 -47.00 -3.85
N ALA A 309 -16.48 -47.08 -5.07
CA ALA A 309 -16.50 -48.30 -5.88
C ALA A 309 -15.68 -49.46 -5.26
N LYS A 310 -14.67 -49.14 -4.44
CA LYS A 310 -13.84 -50.14 -3.73
C LYS A 310 -14.40 -50.57 -2.37
N GLN A 311 -15.36 -49.84 -1.80
CA GLN A 311 -15.90 -50.12 -0.47
C GLN A 311 -17.29 -50.79 -0.47
N GLY A 312 -17.86 -51.09 -1.64
CA GLY A 312 -19.21 -51.65 -1.75
C GLY A 312 -20.27 -50.57 -1.48
N ALA A 313 -21.32 -50.52 -2.31
CA ALA A 313 -22.31 -49.46 -2.24
C ALA A 313 -23.14 -49.53 -0.94
N PRO A 314 -23.35 -48.41 -0.20
CA PRO A 314 -24.37 -48.37 0.83
C PRO A 314 -25.76 -48.31 0.21
N THR A 315 -26.72 -48.99 0.82
CA THR A 315 -28.12 -49.09 0.40
C THR A 315 -28.94 -47.88 0.82
N LEU A 316 -30.08 -47.69 0.15
CA LEU A 316 -31.04 -46.57 0.23
C LEU A 316 -31.63 -46.22 1.62
N THR A 317 -31.16 -46.84 2.71
CA THR A 317 -31.66 -46.65 4.07
C THR A 317 -30.89 -45.62 4.89
N ASP A 318 -29.73 -45.13 4.43
CA ASP A 318 -28.90 -44.19 5.21
C ASP A 318 -29.19 -42.70 4.91
N LEU A 319 -30.29 -42.41 4.22
CA LEU A 319 -30.67 -41.04 3.81
C LEU A 319 -31.61 -40.33 4.81
N PHE A 320 -32.00 -40.98 5.90
CA PHE A 320 -32.93 -40.40 6.89
C PHE A 320 -32.55 -40.86 8.30
N ASP A 321 -31.65 -40.15 8.97
CA ASP A 321 -31.59 -40.09 10.44
C ASP A 321 -30.75 -38.87 10.89
N GLY A 322 -31.47 -37.88 11.44
CA GLY A 322 -31.09 -36.83 12.42
C GLY A 322 -29.92 -35.87 12.10
N ASP A 323 -30.01 -34.55 12.21
CA ASP A 323 -30.94 -33.72 12.97
C ASP A 323 -31.26 -32.42 12.21
N ASP A 324 -32.55 -32.15 12.11
CA ASP A 324 -33.11 -30.82 11.88
C ASP A 324 -32.90 -29.96 13.13
N ASP A 325 -32.49 -28.71 12.92
CA ASP A 325 -33.08 -27.58 13.63
C ASP A 325 -33.20 -26.41 12.64
N ASP A 326 -34.40 -26.34 12.06
CA ASP A 326 -35.00 -25.21 11.37
C ASP A 326 -35.00 -23.93 12.24
N VAL A 327 -34.88 -22.75 11.62
CA VAL A 327 -36.01 -21.81 11.53
C VAL A 327 -35.91 -21.01 10.23
N VAL A 328 -36.86 -21.31 9.36
CA VAL A 328 -37.36 -20.53 8.23
C VAL A 328 -38.10 -19.28 8.72
N VAL A 329 -37.90 -18.12 8.08
CA VAL A 329 -39.01 -17.18 7.80
C VAL A 329 -38.95 -16.70 6.35
N ASP A 330 -39.92 -17.20 5.61
CA ASP A 330 -40.40 -16.83 4.27
C ASP A 330 -41.17 -15.51 4.32
N ILE A 331 -40.93 -14.61 3.37
CA ILE A 331 -41.94 -13.65 2.87
C ILE A 331 -41.80 -13.56 1.33
N ARG A 332 -42.42 -14.51 0.61
CA ARG A 332 -43.46 -14.29 -0.44
C ARG A 332 -43.73 -12.81 -0.78
N GLN A 333 -43.93 -12.35 -2.01
CA GLN A 333 -44.62 -12.98 -3.14
C GLN A 333 -44.70 -11.96 -4.29
N SER A 334 -44.64 -12.48 -5.53
CA SER A 334 -45.43 -12.09 -6.72
C SER A 334 -45.53 -10.61 -7.14
N ALA A 335 -45.03 -10.28 -8.33
CA ALA A 335 -45.77 -10.32 -9.61
C ALA A 335 -44.86 -9.82 -10.75
#